data_AF-A0A3D4UGK6-F1
#
_entry.id   AF-A0A3D4UGK6-F1
#
_cell.length_a   1.000
_cell.length_b   1.000
_cell.length_c   1.000
_cell.angle_alpha   90.00
_cell.angle_beta   90.00
_cell.angle_gamma   90.00
#
_symmetry.space_group_name_H-M   'P 1'
#
loop_
_entity.id
_entity.type
_entity.pdbx_description
1 polymer ?
#
loop_
_entity_poly.entity_id
_entity_poly.type
_entity_poly.pdbx_seq_one_letter_code
_entity_poly.pdbx_strand_id
1 'polypeptide(L)'
;MHKISGIAVSPGIIIGRVLLIDDTRSLRVARRTIDQADVAAELERFEFARKAAINELDELHKSAAVEMGKEAAKIFLFHIGVLNDPSVLTPVRQAIEQDHVNAEFAISSTFRKLAEKFAAHPDSTFRSKVDDLRDLAHRLLRDLGHGGQETIADMDEGTVIVARDLTPSQTANFDRDKITAFVTALGGPTSHTA
;
A
#
# COMPACT_ATOMS: atom_id res chain seq x y z
N MET A 1 3.19 -7.03 -31.97
CA MET A 1 3.24 -5.64 -31.47
C MET A 1 1.90 -5.36 -30.81
N HIS A 2 1.89 -5.06 -29.51
CA HIS A 2 0.65 -4.76 -28.79
C HIS A 2 0.54 -3.24 -28.62
N LYS A 3 -0.62 -2.67 -28.97
CA LYS A 3 -0.94 -1.26 -28.77
C LYS A 3 -2.05 -1.17 -27.74
N ILE A 4 -1.79 -0.45 -26.66
CA ILE A 4 -2.76 -0.18 -25.59
C ILE A 4 -3.05 1.33 -25.63
N SER A 5 -4.34 1.68 -25.57
CA SER A 5 -4.80 3.07 -25.53
C SER A 5 -5.29 3.41 -24.13
N GLY A 6 -5.05 4.64 -23.68
CA GLY A 6 -5.47 5.13 -22.37
C GLY A 6 -5.75 6.63 -22.39
N ILE A 7 -5.91 7.23 -21.21
CA ILE A 7 -6.08 8.67 -21.03
C ILE A 7 -4.70 9.28 -20.80
N ALA A 8 -4.31 10.25 -21.63
CA ALA A 8 -3.05 10.95 -21.45
C ALA A 8 -3.17 11.96 -20.31
N VAL A 9 -2.27 11.86 -19.32
CA VAL A 9 -2.22 12.77 -18.17
C VAL A 9 -1.06 13.76 -18.28
N SER A 10 0.06 13.33 -18.86
CA SER A 10 1.23 14.18 -19.16
C SER A 10 1.70 13.97 -20.62
N PRO A 11 2.04 15.04 -21.38
CA PRO A 11 2.49 14.94 -22.75
C PRO A 11 3.96 14.48 -22.84
N GLY A 12 4.28 13.62 -23.82
CA GLY A 12 5.66 13.18 -24.08
C GLY A 12 5.74 11.86 -24.83
N ILE A 13 6.94 11.52 -25.33
CA ILE A 13 7.25 10.20 -25.90
C ILE A 13 8.51 9.69 -25.19
N ILE A 14 8.40 8.49 -24.63
CA ILE A 14 9.46 7.89 -23.81
C ILE A 14 9.64 6.43 -24.23
N ILE A 15 10.89 5.98 -24.22
CA ILE A 15 11.28 4.59 -24.48
C ILE A 15 12.12 4.14 -23.28
N GLY A 16 11.71 3.08 -22.60
CA GLY A 16 12.36 2.63 -21.39
C GLY A 16 12.05 1.17 -21.06
N ARG A 17 12.75 0.65 -20.05
CA ARG A 17 12.54 -0.73 -19.56
C ARG A 17 11.28 -0.77 -18.69
N VAL A 18 10.44 -1.78 -18.89
CA VAL A 18 9.22 -1.93 -18.09
C VAL A 18 9.53 -2.59 -16.76
N LEU A 19 9.10 -1.96 -15.66
CA LEU A 19 8.96 -2.59 -14.36
C LEU A 19 7.47 -2.79 -14.06
N LEU A 20 7.04 -4.03 -13.87
CA LEU A 20 5.65 -4.36 -13.56
C LEU A 20 5.45 -4.41 -12.04
N ILE A 21 4.61 -3.53 -11.51
CA ILE A 21 4.16 -3.59 -10.11
C ILE A 21 2.84 -4.38 -10.06
N ASP A 22 2.90 -5.61 -9.55
CA ASP A 22 1.73 -6.47 -9.30
C ASP A 22 1.48 -6.71 -7.80
N ASP A 23 0.82 -5.72 -7.22
CA ASP A 23 0.38 -5.69 -5.82
C ASP A 23 -0.66 -6.77 -5.46
N THR A 24 -1.27 -7.46 -6.44
CA THR A 24 -2.28 -8.47 -6.12
C THR A 24 -1.68 -9.76 -5.56
N ARG A 25 -0.37 -9.99 -5.77
CA ARG A 25 0.35 -11.16 -5.26
C ARG A 25 0.83 -10.98 -3.83
N SER A 26 1.29 -9.79 -3.46
CA SER A 26 1.80 -9.48 -2.12
C SER A 26 0.72 -9.60 -1.04
N LEU A 27 -0.56 -9.36 -1.36
CA LEU A 27 -1.67 -9.56 -0.42
C LEU A 27 -2.10 -11.03 -0.23
N ARG A 28 -1.64 -11.96 -1.08
CA ARG A 28 -1.98 -13.39 -0.95
C ARG A 28 -1.07 -14.05 0.07
N VAL A 29 -1.49 -13.98 1.33
CA VAL A 29 -0.79 -14.61 2.45
C VAL A 29 -1.40 -15.98 2.74
N ALA A 30 -0.55 -17.00 2.88
CA ALA A 30 -0.98 -18.32 3.33
C ALA A 30 -1.35 -18.29 4.82
N ARG A 31 -2.51 -18.87 5.16
CA ARG A 31 -2.89 -19.09 6.56
C ARG A 31 -2.00 -20.16 7.16
N ARG A 32 -1.25 -19.82 8.20
CA ARG A 32 -0.51 -20.77 9.03
C ARG A 32 -1.12 -20.77 10.42
N THR A 33 -1.40 -21.96 10.94
CA THR A 33 -1.75 -22.11 12.35
C THR A 33 -0.48 -21.97 13.18
N ILE A 34 -0.54 -21.21 14.26
CA ILE A 34 0.55 -21.00 15.23
C ILE A 34 0.21 -21.69 16.55
N ASP A 35 1.22 -22.06 17.32
CA ASP A 35 1.00 -22.62 18.65
C ASP A 35 0.65 -21.51 19.65
N GLN A 36 -0.02 -21.86 20.75
CA GLN A 36 -0.38 -20.91 21.82
C GLN A 36 0.85 -20.18 22.39
N ALA A 37 2.02 -20.84 22.39
CA ALA A 37 3.28 -20.26 22.85
C ALA A 37 3.80 -19.15 21.91
N ASP A 38 3.45 -19.18 20.63
CA ASP A 38 3.93 -18.24 19.62
C ASP A 38 3.01 -17.02 19.46
N VAL A 39 1.81 -17.04 20.06
CA VAL A 39 0.83 -15.94 19.99
C VAL A 39 1.45 -14.61 20.43
N ALA A 40 2.20 -14.61 21.54
CA ALA A 40 2.84 -13.40 22.04
C ALA A 40 3.88 -12.85 21.05
N ALA A 41 4.67 -13.74 20.44
CA ALA A 41 5.67 -13.36 19.44
C ALA A 41 5.02 -12.79 18.17
N GLU A 42 3.92 -13.38 17.69
CA GLU A 42 3.19 -12.86 16.52
C GLU A 42 2.52 -11.51 16.79
N LEU A 43 2.03 -11.27 18.02
CA LEU A 43 1.55 -9.95 18.43
C LEU A 43 2.66 -8.90 18.47
N GLU A 44 3.85 -9.26 18.96
CA GLU A 44 5.01 -8.37 18.94
C GLU A 44 5.44 -8.05 17.50
N ARG A 45 5.47 -9.06 16.61
CA ARG A 45 5.75 -8.87 15.17
C ARG A 45 4.74 -7.89 14.55
N PHE A 46 3.46 -8.07 14.82
CA PHE A 46 2.42 -7.15 14.35
C PHE A 46 2.62 -5.73 14.88
N GLU A 47 2.91 -5.55 16.18
CA GLU A 47 3.19 -4.22 16.74
C GLU A 47 4.43 -3.57 16.16
N PHE A 48 5.47 -4.36 15.90
CA PHE A 48 6.67 -3.89 15.23
C PHE A 48 6.33 -3.33 13.85
N ALA A 49 5.65 -4.13 13.00
CA ALA A 49 5.24 -3.70 11.67
C ALA A 49 4.33 -2.46 11.70
N ARG A 50 3.41 -2.38 12.65
CA ARG A 50 2.54 -1.21 12.83
C ARG A 50 3.34 0.05 13.15
N LYS A 51 4.28 -0.03 14.08
CA LYS A 51 5.14 1.12 14.45
C LYS A 51 6.04 1.53 13.30
N ALA A 52 6.63 0.58 12.58
CA ALA A 52 7.45 0.85 11.41
C ALA A 52 6.66 1.58 10.32
N ALA A 53 5.46 1.08 9.99
CA ALA A 53 4.58 1.72 9.01
C ALA A 53 4.14 3.13 9.44
N ILE A 54 3.83 3.36 10.72
CA ILE A 54 3.49 4.71 11.22
C ILE A 54 4.67 5.67 11.08
N ASN A 55 5.89 5.23 11.43
CA ASN A 55 7.08 6.07 11.31
C ASN A 55 7.35 6.43 9.85
N GLU A 56 7.24 5.47 8.93
CA GLU A 56 7.41 5.73 7.50
C GLU A 56 6.37 6.73 6.96
N LEU A 57 5.10 6.57 7.35
CA LEU A 57 4.03 7.50 6.96
C LEU A 57 4.23 8.91 7.53
N ASP A 58 4.80 9.03 8.74
CA ASP A 58 5.13 10.33 9.33
C ASP A 58 6.25 11.04 8.55
N GLU A 59 7.29 10.31 8.13
CA GLU A 59 8.34 10.86 7.28
C GLU A 59 7.81 11.26 5.89
N LEU A 60 6.95 10.43 5.28
CA LEU A 60 6.29 10.77 4.01
C LEU A 60 5.38 11.99 4.16
N HIS A 61 4.66 12.11 5.27
CA HIS A 61 3.86 13.29 5.58
C HIS A 61 4.72 14.55 5.63
N LYS A 62 5.85 14.53 6.34
CA LYS A 62 6.79 15.66 6.44
C LYS A 62 7.35 16.04 5.08
N SER A 63 7.82 15.07 4.29
CA SER A 63 8.38 15.31 2.96
C SER A 63 7.35 15.91 2.02
N ALA A 64 6.16 15.28 1.91
CA ALA A 64 5.08 15.75 1.06
C ALA A 64 4.56 17.14 1.46
N ALA A 65 4.55 17.47 2.76
CA ALA A 65 4.15 18.79 3.22
C ALA A 65 5.10 19.90 2.76
N VAL A 66 6.39 19.59 2.59
CA VAL A 66 7.41 20.49 2.06
C VAL A 66 7.33 20.59 0.54
N GLU A 67 7.24 19.45 -0.16
CA GLU A 67 7.31 19.41 -1.63
C GLU A 67 5.99 19.79 -2.32
N MET A 68 4.86 19.32 -1.79
CA MET A 68 3.54 19.37 -2.44
C MET A 68 2.53 20.21 -1.66
N GLY A 69 2.90 20.67 -0.47
CA GLY A 69 2.08 21.47 0.42
C GLY A 69 1.21 20.67 1.39
N LYS A 70 0.76 21.33 2.46
CA LYS A 70 0.07 20.71 3.60
C LYS A 70 -1.22 19.98 3.22
N GLU A 71 -1.94 20.44 2.19
CA GLU A 71 -3.21 19.82 1.80
C GLU A 71 -2.99 18.43 1.20
N ALA A 72 -2.03 18.30 0.28
CA ALA A 72 -1.66 17.03 -0.32
C ALA A 72 -1.15 16.04 0.74
N ALA A 73 -0.41 16.53 1.75
CA ALA A 73 0.14 15.69 2.82
C ALA A 73 -0.91 15.13 3.80
N LYS A 74 -2.15 15.65 3.83
CA LYS A 74 -3.21 15.17 4.75
C LYS A 74 -3.59 13.71 4.54
N ILE A 75 -3.36 13.16 3.34
CA ILE A 75 -3.65 11.75 3.05
C ILE A 75 -2.89 10.80 3.99
N PHE A 76 -1.64 11.13 4.32
CA PHE A 76 -0.82 10.34 5.25
C PHE A 76 -1.34 10.41 6.68
N LEU A 77 -1.94 11.54 7.10
CA LEU A 77 -2.57 11.65 8.42
C LEU A 77 -3.78 10.71 8.54
N PHE A 78 -4.55 10.55 7.46
CA PHE A 78 -5.62 9.54 7.42
C PHE A 78 -5.06 8.13 7.58
N HIS A 79 -3.99 7.77 6.85
CA HIS A 79 -3.33 6.47 6.97
C HIS A 79 -2.83 6.20 8.40
N ILE A 80 -2.16 7.18 9.02
CA ILE A 80 -1.73 7.11 10.42
C ILE A 80 -2.94 6.94 11.35
N GLY A 81 -4.05 7.64 11.07
CA GLY A 81 -5.30 7.50 11.81
C GLY A 81 -5.83 6.07 11.79
N VAL A 82 -5.87 5.43 10.61
CA VAL A 82 -6.29 4.03 10.46
C VAL A 82 -5.38 3.08 11.24
N LEU A 83 -4.06 3.30 11.22
CA LEU A 83 -3.08 2.50 11.97
C LEU A 83 -3.03 2.78 13.49
N ASN A 84 -3.87 3.70 13.98
CA ASN A 84 -4.07 3.95 15.41
C ASN A 84 -5.50 3.65 15.86
N ASP A 85 -6.43 3.35 14.95
CA ASP A 85 -7.82 3.07 15.28
C ASP A 85 -7.99 1.65 15.85
N PRO A 86 -8.39 1.51 17.13
CA PRO A 86 -8.61 0.20 17.73
C PRO A 86 -9.69 -0.63 17.01
N SER A 87 -10.67 -0.01 16.35
CA SER A 87 -11.72 -0.72 15.61
C SER A 87 -11.18 -1.47 14.39
N VAL A 88 -10.05 -1.01 13.84
CA VAL A 88 -9.34 -1.63 12.72
C VAL A 88 -8.33 -2.68 13.21
N LEU A 89 -7.62 -2.38 14.30
CA LEU A 89 -6.51 -3.21 14.78
C LEU A 89 -6.94 -4.35 15.72
N THR A 90 -8.03 -4.18 16.47
CA THR A 90 -8.54 -5.22 17.38
C THR A 90 -8.88 -6.51 16.64
N PRO A 91 -9.55 -6.48 15.47
CA PRO A 91 -9.77 -7.70 14.68
C PRO A 91 -8.46 -8.41 14.25
N VAL A 92 -7.38 -7.67 14.00
CA VAL A 92 -6.06 -8.26 13.69
C VAL A 92 -5.53 -9.02 14.91
N ARG A 93 -5.53 -8.38 16.09
CA ARG A 93 -5.10 -9.03 17.35
C ARG A 93 -5.94 -10.26 17.67
N GLN A 94 -7.26 -10.15 17.55
CA GLN A 94 -8.19 -11.24 17.82
C GLN A 94 -7.95 -12.43 16.89
N ALA A 95 -7.66 -12.20 15.60
CA ALA A 95 -7.31 -13.28 14.70
C ALA A 95 -6.05 -14.02 15.18
N ILE A 96 -5.01 -13.30 15.62
CA ILE A 96 -3.78 -13.91 16.14
C ILE A 96 -4.04 -14.68 17.45
N GLU A 97 -4.77 -14.06 18.39
CA GLU A 97 -5.00 -14.59 19.74
C GLU A 97 -6.02 -15.73 19.81
N GLN A 98 -7.11 -15.62 19.04
CA GLN A 98 -8.28 -16.50 19.14
C GLN A 98 -8.32 -17.53 18.01
N ASP A 99 -7.94 -17.15 16.79
CA ASP A 99 -7.94 -18.06 15.64
C ASP A 99 -6.57 -18.76 15.44
N HIS A 100 -5.59 -18.42 16.28
CA HIS A 100 -4.22 -18.92 16.26
C HIS A 100 -3.62 -18.88 14.86
N VAL A 101 -3.63 -17.70 14.23
CA VAL A 101 -3.03 -17.50 12.90
C VAL A 101 -1.83 -16.57 12.95
N ASN A 102 -0.92 -16.75 11.99
CA ASN A 102 0.22 -15.86 11.79
C ASN A 102 -0.20 -14.41 11.46
N ALA A 103 0.63 -13.44 11.88
CA ALA A 103 0.35 -12.01 11.77
C ALA A 103 0.11 -11.56 10.33
N GLU A 104 0.85 -12.10 9.36
CA GLU A 104 0.68 -11.75 7.95
C GLU A 104 -0.75 -12.09 7.48
N PHE A 105 -1.28 -13.24 7.88
CA PHE A 105 -2.62 -13.66 7.48
C PHE A 105 -3.69 -12.84 8.20
N ALA A 106 -3.49 -12.57 9.50
CA ALA A 106 -4.39 -11.72 10.28
C ALA A 106 -4.54 -10.33 9.64
N ILE A 107 -3.42 -9.70 9.26
CA ILE A 107 -3.39 -8.39 8.59
C ILE A 107 -4.08 -8.46 7.23
N SER A 108 -3.63 -9.36 6.35
CA SER A 108 -4.18 -9.48 4.99
C SER A 108 -5.69 -9.75 4.99
N SER A 109 -6.16 -10.66 5.84
CA SER A 109 -7.58 -11.01 5.91
C SER A 109 -8.43 -9.88 6.51
N THR A 110 -7.92 -9.17 7.53
CA THR A 110 -8.64 -8.05 8.17
C THR A 110 -8.77 -6.87 7.24
N PHE A 111 -7.67 -6.43 6.63
CA PHE A 111 -7.68 -5.28 5.71
C PHE A 111 -8.46 -5.58 4.44
N ARG A 112 -8.45 -6.84 3.95
CA ARG A 112 -9.31 -7.25 2.83
C ARG A 112 -10.79 -7.11 3.17
N LYS A 113 -11.23 -7.62 4.32
CA LYS A 113 -12.62 -7.48 4.79
C LYS A 113 -13.01 -6.01 4.96
N LEU A 114 -12.10 -5.18 5.46
CA LEU A 114 -12.35 -3.74 5.62
C LEU A 114 -12.49 -3.03 4.26
N ALA A 115 -11.59 -3.34 3.31
CA ALA A 115 -11.64 -2.83 1.95
C ALA A 115 -12.92 -3.26 1.22
N GLU A 116 -13.36 -4.51 1.38
CA GLU A 116 -14.64 -5.00 0.84
C GLU A 116 -15.84 -4.22 1.41
N LYS A 117 -15.85 -3.95 2.72
CA LYS A 117 -16.88 -3.12 3.35
C LYS A 117 -16.90 -1.70 2.81
N PHE A 118 -15.72 -1.08 2.62
CA PHE A 118 -15.59 0.27 2.06
C PHE A 118 -16.04 0.31 0.61
N ALA A 119 -15.70 -0.72 -0.18
CA ALA A 119 -16.10 -0.83 -1.58
C ALA A 119 -17.63 -0.97 -1.74
N ALA A 120 -18.28 -1.67 -0.81
CA ALA A 120 -19.73 -1.86 -0.79
C ALA A 120 -20.50 -0.69 -0.15
N HIS A 121 -19.81 0.31 0.39
CA HIS A 121 -20.46 1.42 1.08
C HIS A 121 -21.18 2.35 0.08
N PRO A 122 -22.41 2.82 0.39
CA PRO A 122 -23.19 3.66 -0.53
C PRO A 122 -22.50 4.98 -0.89
N ASP A 123 -21.87 5.60 0.11
CA ASP A 123 -21.11 6.84 -0.05
C ASP A 123 -19.83 6.58 -0.89
N SER A 124 -19.71 7.30 -2.01
CA SER A 124 -18.59 7.18 -2.94
C SER A 124 -17.24 7.57 -2.33
N THR A 125 -17.23 8.37 -1.26
CA THR A 125 -15.99 8.75 -0.56
C THR A 125 -15.29 7.56 0.09
N PHE A 126 -16.02 6.51 0.48
CA PHE A 126 -15.41 5.28 1.02
C PHE A 126 -14.76 4.44 -0.08
N ARG A 127 -15.33 4.47 -1.29
CA ARG A 127 -14.78 3.74 -2.44
C ARG A 127 -13.41 4.27 -2.85
N SER A 128 -13.17 5.59 -2.73
CA SER A 128 -11.84 6.16 -2.97
C SER A 128 -10.82 5.83 -1.87
N LYS A 129 -11.24 5.26 -0.75
CA LYS A 129 -10.36 4.81 0.36
C LYS A 129 -10.02 3.32 0.31
N VAL A 130 -10.53 2.58 -0.66
CA VAL A 130 -10.26 1.14 -0.79
C VAL A 130 -8.78 0.89 -1.08
N ASP A 131 -8.18 1.67 -1.97
CA ASP A 131 -6.78 1.50 -2.35
C ASP A 131 -5.83 2.00 -1.24
N ASP A 132 -6.25 3.03 -0.48
CA ASP A 132 -5.57 3.45 0.76
C ASP A 132 -5.46 2.30 1.78
N LEU A 133 -6.52 1.49 1.94
CA LEU A 133 -6.50 0.34 2.84
C LEU A 133 -5.60 -0.80 2.34
N ARG A 134 -5.55 -1.00 1.02
CA ARG A 134 -4.65 -2.00 0.41
C ARG A 134 -3.19 -1.60 0.59
N ASP A 135 -2.89 -0.31 0.42
CA ASP A 135 -1.57 0.26 0.65
C ASP A 135 -1.10 0.02 2.08
N LEU A 136 -1.95 0.31 3.07
CA LEU A 136 -1.66 0.05 4.48
C LEU A 136 -1.37 -1.43 4.74
N ALA A 137 -2.16 -2.33 4.15
CA ALA A 137 -1.92 -3.77 4.27
C ALA A 137 -0.56 -4.17 3.68
N HIS A 138 -0.18 -3.65 2.50
CA HIS A 138 1.14 -3.93 1.92
C HIS A 138 2.28 -3.46 2.82
N ARG A 139 2.19 -2.23 3.35
CA ARG A 139 3.23 -1.66 4.21
C ARG A 139 3.46 -2.54 5.43
N LEU A 140 2.38 -2.93 6.12
CA LEU A 140 2.44 -3.83 7.25
C LEU A 140 3.03 -5.20 6.89
N LEU A 141 2.63 -5.78 5.76
CA LEU A 141 3.15 -7.07 5.31
C LEU A 141 4.64 -7.02 4.93
N ARG A 142 5.06 -5.93 4.27
CA ARG A 142 6.44 -5.69 3.89
C ARG A 142 7.35 -5.63 5.11
N ASP A 143 6.91 -4.95 6.17
CA ASP A 143 7.67 -4.85 7.42
C ASP A 143 7.73 -6.18 8.20
N LEU A 144 6.86 -7.14 7.86
CA LEU A 144 6.94 -8.53 8.31
C LEU A 144 7.83 -9.42 7.42
N GLY A 145 8.44 -8.86 6.37
CA GLY A 145 9.26 -9.58 5.40
C GLY A 145 8.46 -10.31 4.33
N HIS A 146 7.15 -10.04 4.21
CA HIS A 146 6.28 -10.66 3.20
C HIS A 146 6.18 -9.80 1.93
N GLY A 147 6.13 -10.46 0.78
CA GLY A 147 5.87 -9.80 -0.51
C GLY A 147 7.10 -9.41 -1.33
N GLY A 148 8.31 -9.61 -0.80
CA GLY A 148 9.55 -9.29 -1.51
C GLY A 148 9.77 -7.79 -1.65
N GLN A 149 10.97 -7.35 -1.34
CA GLN A 149 11.48 -6.04 -1.71
C GLN A 149 11.76 -6.06 -3.21
N GLU A 150 10.74 -6.00 -4.07
CA GLU A 150 10.97 -5.43 -5.41
C GLU A 150 11.08 -3.93 -5.21
N THR A 151 12.22 -3.54 -4.62
CA THR A 151 12.49 -2.20 -4.18
C THR A 151 12.58 -1.34 -5.43
N ILE A 152 11.69 -0.37 -5.53
CA ILE A 152 11.83 0.81 -6.40
C ILE A 152 13.26 1.41 -6.29
N ALA A 153 13.97 1.16 -5.18
CA ALA A 153 15.38 1.54 -4.98
C ALA A 153 16.37 0.90 -5.96
N ASP A 154 16.12 -0.33 -6.44
CA ASP A 154 17.02 -1.07 -7.35
C ASP A 154 16.75 -0.77 -8.84
N MET A 155 16.00 0.30 -9.13
CA MET A 155 15.64 0.65 -10.50
C MET A 155 16.86 1.14 -11.30
N ASP A 156 16.95 0.67 -12.54
CA ASP A 156 17.83 1.20 -13.57
C ASP A 156 17.29 2.58 -14.04
N GLU A 157 18.20 3.45 -14.48
CA GLU A 157 17.83 4.71 -15.13
C GLU A 157 17.01 4.46 -16.41
N GLY A 158 15.97 5.25 -16.67
CA GLY A 158 15.11 5.07 -17.85
C GLY A 158 14.00 4.04 -17.68
N THR A 159 13.56 3.78 -16.44
CA THR A 159 12.51 2.80 -16.18
C THR A 159 11.11 3.40 -16.39
N VAL A 160 10.21 2.58 -16.96
CA VAL A 160 8.77 2.86 -17.11
C VAL A 160 8.00 1.92 -16.18
N ILE A 161 7.28 2.50 -15.23
CA ILE A 161 6.42 1.74 -14.31
C ILE A 161 5.15 1.32 -15.06
N VAL A 162 4.78 0.05 -14.96
CA VAL A 162 3.47 -0.44 -15.38
C VAL A 162 2.80 -1.05 -14.15
N ALA A 163 1.62 -0.56 -13.79
CA ALA A 163 0.91 -1.04 -12.61
C ALA A 163 -0.60 -1.14 -12.87
N ARG A 164 -1.33 -1.84 -12.01
CA ARG A 164 -2.78 -1.80 -12.06
C ARG A 164 -3.30 -0.44 -11.57
N ASP A 165 -2.76 0.02 -10.47
CA ASP A 165 -2.94 1.35 -9.88
C ASP A 165 -1.65 1.69 -9.12
N LEU A 166 -1.46 2.95 -8.74
CA LEU A 166 -0.35 3.36 -7.90
C LEU A 166 -0.90 4.07 -6.65
N THR A 167 -0.39 3.67 -5.50
CA THR A 167 -0.77 4.32 -4.24
C THR A 167 0.06 5.62 -4.06
N PRO A 168 -0.46 6.64 -3.33
CA PRO A 168 0.29 7.88 -3.05
C PRO A 168 1.66 7.61 -2.41
N SER A 169 1.69 6.56 -1.62
CA SER A 169 2.85 5.96 -0.98
C SER A 169 3.93 5.48 -1.96
N GLN A 170 3.53 4.76 -3.01
CA GLN A 170 4.44 4.29 -4.04
C GLN A 170 4.98 5.48 -4.83
N THR A 171 4.09 6.39 -5.26
CA THR A 171 4.51 7.57 -6.03
C THR A 171 5.37 8.54 -5.23
N ALA A 172 5.17 8.67 -3.91
CA ALA A 172 6.04 9.48 -3.06
C ALA A 172 7.44 8.89 -2.88
N ASN A 173 7.58 7.57 -2.99
CA ASN A 173 8.86 6.86 -2.89
C ASN A 173 9.60 6.72 -4.24
N PHE A 174 9.05 7.25 -5.32
CA PHE A 174 9.65 7.17 -6.64
C PHE A 174 10.89 8.06 -6.73
N ASP A 175 12.02 7.45 -7.10
CA ASP A 175 13.22 8.17 -7.50
C ASP A 175 12.97 8.83 -8.86
N ARG A 176 12.77 10.15 -8.84
CA ARG A 176 12.43 10.95 -10.02
C ARG A 176 13.55 10.98 -11.06
N ASP A 177 14.79 10.66 -10.68
CA ASP A 177 15.92 10.63 -11.61
C ASP A 177 15.97 9.32 -12.39
N LYS A 178 15.38 8.24 -11.86
CA LYS A 178 15.37 6.91 -12.48
C LYS A 178 14.09 6.63 -13.27
N ILE A 179 12.96 7.18 -12.82
CA ILE A 179 11.64 6.92 -13.39
C ILE A 179 11.32 7.95 -14.47
N THR A 180 11.12 7.47 -15.69
CA THR A 180 10.82 8.32 -16.84
C THR A 180 9.32 8.41 -17.13
N ALA A 181 8.56 7.36 -16.83
CA ALA A 181 7.10 7.36 -16.99
C ALA A 181 6.43 6.31 -16.10
N PHE A 182 5.12 6.45 -15.90
CA PHE A 182 4.26 5.39 -15.38
C PHE A 182 2.99 5.23 -16.22
N VAL A 183 2.49 4.00 -16.29
CA VAL A 183 1.23 3.63 -16.95
C VAL A 183 0.43 2.77 -15.97
N THR A 184 -0.78 3.21 -15.65
CA THR A 184 -1.69 2.48 -14.77
C THR A 184 -2.91 1.96 -15.54
N ALA A 185 -3.43 0.79 -15.14
CA ALA A 185 -4.67 0.25 -15.70
C ALA A 185 -5.92 0.99 -15.17
N LEU A 186 -5.81 1.58 -13.97
CA LEU A 186 -6.83 2.37 -13.28
C LEU A 186 -6.29 3.80 -13.05
N GLY A 187 -7.15 4.81 -13.12
CA GLY A 187 -6.79 6.22 -12.97
C GLY A 187 -7.51 7.15 -13.95
N GLY A 188 -7.49 8.45 -13.67
CA GLY A 188 -8.09 9.52 -14.48
C GLY A 188 -7.63 10.90 -13.99
N PRO A 189 -8.01 12.02 -14.64
CA PRO A 189 -7.48 13.36 -14.34
C PRO A 189 -7.68 13.85 -12.90
N THR A 190 -8.57 13.20 -12.15
CA THR A 190 -8.89 13.49 -10.74
C THR A 190 -8.37 12.42 -9.77
N SER A 191 -7.54 11.49 -10.26
CA SER A 191 -6.90 10.46 -9.44
C SER A 191 -5.76 11.09 -8.64
N HIS A 192 -5.45 10.53 -7.46
CA HIS A 192 -4.32 10.95 -6.62
C HIS A 192 -2.95 10.81 -7.32
N THR A 193 -2.92 10.09 -8.44
CA THR A 193 -1.76 9.78 -9.28
C THR A 193 -1.68 10.61 -10.58
N ALA A 194 -2.62 11.53 -10.81
CA ALA A 194 -2.68 12.35 -12.02
C ALA A 194 -1.79 13.59 -11.98
#